data_AF-A0A8H7SBE3-F1
#
_entry.id   AF-A0A8H7SBE3-F1
#
_cell.length_a   1.000
_cell.length_b   1.000
_cell.length_c   1.000
_cell.angle_alpha   90.00
_cell.angle_beta   90.00
_cell.angle_gamma   90.00
#
_symmetry.space_group_name_H-M   'P 1'
#
loop_
_entity.id
_entity.type
_entity.pdbx_description
1 polymer ?
#
loop_
_entity_poly.entity_id
_entity_poly.type
_entity_poly.pdbx_seq_one_letter_code
_entity_poly.pdbx_strand_id
1 'polypeptide(L)'
;MLKRFQSLLLNKDDYEKTEISQIQQQRLVNRVACEQYQLHQQEEEKISEKKKIDIDHHVQKGIEYHELDELEKATHQFRIAAKEESPIGMLLYGLSLRHGWGCRVNSTLAFQYLQKAAEYAVDGLQKGSSSCYNNENTKNKMDTLLATRKGELVIAIYELGVALQQGWGTTRSPETAFYYFKVAAQLGDADAQNEVADCYYRGYGTKKDLYQAATYYRLAASQGRGLIGNSWIYKSKYDNNNNTNNNNNNANTNININNNKNNKNS
;
A
#
# COMPACT_ATOMS: atom_id res chain seq x y z
N MET A 1 -58.61 -47.18 -34.79
CA MET A 1 -57.75 -46.78 -33.64
C MET A 1 -56.31 -46.46 -34.04
N LEU A 2 -55.63 -47.28 -34.84
CA LEU A 2 -54.21 -47.09 -35.22
C LEU A 2 -53.88 -45.75 -35.92
N LYS A 3 -54.72 -45.28 -36.87
CA LYS A 3 -54.46 -44.00 -37.58
C LYS A 3 -54.46 -42.76 -36.68
N ARG A 4 -55.17 -42.78 -35.54
CA ARG A 4 -55.26 -41.66 -34.59
C ARG A 4 -54.08 -41.63 -33.61
N PHE A 5 -53.52 -42.79 -33.29
CA PHE A 5 -52.29 -42.91 -32.49
C PHE A 5 -51.05 -42.48 -33.29
N GLN A 6 -51.00 -42.82 -34.58
CA GLN A 6 -49.88 -42.45 -35.44
C GLN A 6 -49.82 -40.95 -35.73
N SER A 7 -50.95 -40.25 -35.84
CA SER A 7 -50.98 -38.78 -35.96
C SER A 7 -50.58 -38.06 -34.67
N LEU A 8 -50.87 -38.64 -33.49
CA LEU A 8 -50.47 -38.09 -32.19
C LEU A 8 -48.96 -38.25 -31.93
N LEU A 9 -48.35 -39.34 -32.40
CA LEU A 9 -46.90 -39.55 -32.34
C LEU A 9 -46.15 -38.60 -33.26
N LEU A 10 -46.60 -38.43 -34.52
CA LEU A 10 -46.02 -37.47 -35.47
C LEU A 10 -46.08 -36.02 -34.95
N ASN A 11 -47.19 -35.63 -34.31
CA ASN A 11 -47.32 -34.30 -33.70
C ASN A 11 -46.44 -34.08 -32.45
N LYS A 12 -46.09 -35.15 -31.72
CA LYS A 12 -45.14 -35.05 -30.59
C LYS A 12 -43.71 -34.85 -31.08
N ASP A 13 -43.30 -35.58 -32.11
CA ASP A 13 -41.96 -35.48 -32.69
C ASP A 13 -41.70 -34.09 -33.30
N ASP A 14 -42.72 -33.47 -33.93
CA ASP A 14 -42.61 -32.12 -34.48
C ASP A 14 -42.67 -31.03 -33.40
N TYR A 15 -43.40 -31.26 -32.29
CA TYR A 15 -43.40 -30.37 -31.13
C TYR A 15 -42.03 -30.35 -30.44
N GLU A 16 -41.44 -31.52 -30.17
CA GLU A 16 -40.11 -31.63 -29.55
C GLU A 16 -39.01 -31.01 -30.43
N LYS A 17 -39.08 -31.17 -31.76
CA LYS A 17 -38.13 -30.50 -32.68
C LYS A 17 -38.25 -28.97 -32.62
N THR A 18 -39.47 -28.45 -32.47
CA THR A 18 -39.71 -27.01 -32.38
C THR A 18 -39.19 -26.44 -31.06
N GLU A 19 -39.39 -27.17 -29.95
CA GLU A 19 -38.89 -26.81 -28.63
C GLU A 19 -37.36 -26.89 -28.56
N ILE A 20 -36.75 -27.94 -29.13
CA ILE A 20 -35.28 -28.06 -29.26
C ILE A 20 -34.71 -26.91 -30.11
N SER A 21 -35.38 -26.54 -31.21
CA SER A 21 -34.97 -25.42 -32.06
C SER A 21 -35.03 -24.08 -31.33
N GLN A 22 -36.09 -23.82 -30.56
CA GLN A 22 -36.21 -22.62 -29.74
C GLN A 22 -35.15 -22.56 -28.63
N ILE A 23 -34.88 -23.68 -27.96
CA ILE A 23 -33.82 -23.78 -26.95
C ILE A 23 -32.44 -23.54 -27.59
N GLN A 24 -32.18 -24.08 -28.77
CA GLN A 24 -30.93 -23.85 -29.51
C GLN A 24 -30.78 -22.38 -29.92
N GLN A 25 -31.86 -21.75 -30.40
CA GLN A 25 -31.88 -20.32 -30.72
C GLN A 25 -31.62 -19.47 -29.48
N GLN A 26 -32.29 -19.74 -28.36
CA GLN A 26 -32.09 -19.02 -27.10
C GLN A 26 -30.66 -19.17 -26.56
N ARG A 27 -30.07 -20.37 -26.66
CA ARG A 27 -28.66 -20.62 -26.32
C ARG A 27 -27.70 -19.83 -27.20
N LEU A 28 -28.02 -19.68 -28.50
CA LEU A 28 -27.22 -18.89 -29.43
C LEU A 28 -27.26 -17.41 -29.06
N VAL A 29 -28.46 -16.86 -28.79
CA VAL A 29 -28.63 -15.46 -28.37
C VAL A 29 -27.86 -15.18 -27.08
N ASN A 30 -27.98 -16.07 -26.08
CA ASN A 30 -27.25 -15.91 -24.82
C ASN A 30 -25.72 -15.99 -25.02
N ARG A 31 -25.25 -16.85 -25.94
CA ARG A 31 -23.81 -16.93 -26.28
C ARG A 31 -23.31 -15.64 -26.92
N VAL A 32 -24.04 -15.12 -27.91
CA VAL A 32 -23.67 -13.87 -28.60
C VAL A 32 -23.70 -12.69 -27.62
N ALA A 33 -24.68 -12.62 -26.72
CA ALA A 33 -24.74 -11.59 -25.69
C ALA A 33 -23.55 -11.67 -24.72
N CYS A 34 -23.14 -12.88 -24.31
CA CYS A 34 -21.92 -13.08 -23.50
C CYS A 34 -20.64 -12.68 -24.26
N GLU A 35 -20.52 -13.03 -25.53
CA GLU A 35 -19.36 -12.67 -26.37
C GLU A 35 -19.27 -11.14 -26.57
N GLN A 36 -20.40 -10.47 -26.84
CA GLN A 36 -20.47 -9.02 -26.94
C GLN A 36 -20.11 -8.33 -25.62
N TYR A 37 -20.60 -8.86 -24.49
CA TYR A 37 -20.23 -8.36 -23.17
C TYR A 37 -18.74 -8.51 -22.91
N GLN A 38 -18.16 -9.67 -23.23
CA GLN A 38 -16.71 -9.91 -23.07
C GLN A 38 -15.86 -8.98 -23.95
N LEU A 39 -16.27 -8.73 -25.19
CA LEU A 39 -15.58 -7.78 -26.08
C LEU A 39 -15.62 -6.35 -25.53
N HIS A 40 -16.77 -5.93 -24.99
CA HIS A 40 -16.91 -4.62 -24.36
C HIS A 40 -15.99 -4.48 -23.15
N GLN A 41 -15.93 -5.50 -22.28
CA GLN A 41 -14.99 -5.48 -21.15
C GLN A 41 -13.53 -5.40 -21.61
N GLN A 42 -13.16 -6.12 -22.67
CA GLN A 42 -11.79 -6.06 -23.23
C GLN A 42 -11.45 -4.69 -23.83
N GLU A 43 -12.42 -4.00 -24.43
CA GLU A 43 -12.23 -2.65 -24.94
C GLU A 43 -12.08 -1.63 -23.79
N GLU A 44 -12.92 -1.73 -22.75
CA GLU A 44 -12.79 -0.91 -21.54
C GLU A 44 -11.43 -1.10 -20.84
N GLU A 45 -10.96 -2.35 -20.73
CA GLU A 45 -9.64 -2.67 -20.17
C GLU A 45 -8.52 -2.04 -21.01
N LYS A 46 -8.57 -2.14 -22.35
CA LYS A 46 -7.57 -1.51 -23.24
C LYS A 46 -7.55 0.01 -23.13
N ILE A 47 -8.73 0.64 -23.03
CA ILE A 47 -8.86 2.09 -22.85
C ILE A 47 -8.28 2.51 -21.49
N SER A 48 -8.58 1.76 -20.43
CA SER A 48 -8.05 1.96 -19.09
C SER A 48 -6.52 1.82 -19.04
N GLU A 49 -5.97 0.79 -19.70
CA GLU A 49 -4.51 0.59 -19.82
C GLU A 49 -3.84 1.73 -20.59
N LYS A 50 -4.41 2.17 -21.71
CA LYS A 50 -3.89 3.31 -22.48
C LYS A 50 -3.90 4.59 -21.64
N LYS A 51 -4.98 4.84 -20.88
CA LYS A 51 -5.07 6.00 -19.98
C LYS A 51 -3.99 5.94 -18.88
N LYS A 52 -3.75 4.76 -18.32
CA LYS A 52 -2.73 4.57 -17.28
C LYS A 52 -1.31 4.84 -17.79
N ILE A 53 -1.00 4.42 -19.02
CA ILE A 53 0.28 4.72 -19.68
C ILE A 53 0.49 6.23 -19.82
N ASP A 54 -0.56 6.98 -20.18
CA ASP A 54 -0.51 8.43 -20.33
C ASP A 54 -0.28 9.16 -18.99
N ILE A 55 -0.93 8.68 -17.92
CA ILE A 55 -0.75 9.20 -16.57
C ILE A 55 0.68 8.98 -16.06
N ASP A 56 1.21 7.76 -16.23
CA ASP A 56 2.57 7.42 -15.83
C ASP A 56 3.61 8.21 -16.62
N HIS A 57 3.33 8.50 -17.90
CA HIS A 57 4.16 9.36 -18.73
C HIS A 57 4.27 10.79 -18.16
N HIS A 58 3.16 11.40 -17.74
CA HIS A 58 3.18 12.73 -17.14
C HIS A 58 3.97 12.79 -15.83
N VAL A 59 3.85 11.78 -14.97
CA VAL A 59 4.64 11.69 -13.73
C VAL A 59 6.13 11.60 -14.05
N GLN A 60 6.52 10.69 -14.94
CA GLN A 60 7.92 10.49 -15.29
C GLN A 60 8.55 11.75 -15.89
N LYS A 61 7.86 12.40 -16.83
CA LYS A 61 8.30 13.66 -17.43
C LYS A 61 8.42 14.79 -16.41
N GLY A 62 7.52 14.82 -15.43
CA GLY A 62 7.61 15.77 -14.32
C GLY A 62 8.87 15.57 -13.47
N ILE A 63 9.24 14.30 -13.18
CA ILE A 63 10.47 13.95 -12.45
C ILE A 63 11.70 14.38 -13.26
N GLU A 64 11.74 14.07 -14.56
CA GLU A 64 12.84 14.49 -15.44
C GLU A 64 13.02 16.02 -15.45
N TYR A 65 11.94 16.78 -15.56
CA TYR A 65 12.01 18.25 -15.47
C TYR A 65 12.48 18.71 -14.09
N HIS A 66 12.10 18.02 -13.02
CA HIS A 66 12.54 18.35 -11.67
C HIS A 66 14.04 18.07 -11.48
N GLU A 67 14.58 16.99 -12.07
CA GLU A 67 16.02 16.68 -12.07
C GLU A 67 16.83 17.68 -12.90
N LEU A 68 16.22 18.24 -13.96
CA LEU A 68 16.79 19.33 -14.77
C LEU A 68 16.60 20.72 -14.15
N ASP A 69 16.06 20.81 -12.93
CA ASP A 69 15.73 22.06 -12.22
C ASP A 69 14.74 22.97 -12.96
N GLU A 70 13.99 22.42 -13.94
CA GLU A 70 12.91 23.10 -14.65
C GLU A 70 11.59 22.98 -13.86
N LEU A 71 11.59 23.51 -12.62
CA LEU A 71 10.54 23.28 -11.62
C LEU A 71 9.12 23.68 -12.06
N GLU A 72 8.99 24.72 -12.89
CA GLU A 72 7.69 25.16 -13.43
C GLU A 72 7.08 24.11 -14.36
N LYS A 73 7.91 23.55 -15.26
CA LYS A 73 7.46 22.49 -16.17
C LYS A 73 7.17 21.21 -15.41
N ALA A 74 8.01 20.86 -14.43
CA ALA A 74 7.80 19.71 -13.55
C ALA A 74 6.43 19.79 -12.85
N THR A 75 6.18 20.90 -12.17
CA THR A 75 4.93 21.12 -11.42
C THR A 75 3.71 21.18 -12.33
N HIS A 76 3.87 21.69 -13.55
CA HIS A 76 2.82 21.64 -14.56
C HIS A 76 2.45 20.19 -14.91
N GLN A 77 3.42 19.30 -15.11
CA GLN A 77 3.17 17.87 -15.38
C GLN A 77 2.55 17.17 -14.16
N PHE A 78 3.07 17.42 -12.95
CA PHE A 78 2.49 16.86 -11.72
C PHE A 78 1.03 17.27 -11.52
N ARG A 79 0.69 18.52 -11.84
CA ARG A 79 -0.69 19.01 -11.80
C ARG A 79 -1.60 18.27 -12.78
N ILE A 80 -1.13 17.97 -13.99
CA ILE A 80 -1.90 17.17 -14.96
C ILE A 80 -2.12 15.77 -14.40
N ALA A 81 -1.05 15.11 -13.94
CA ALA A 81 -1.15 13.77 -13.35
C ALA A 81 -2.08 13.74 -12.11
N ALA A 82 -2.05 14.77 -11.26
CA ALA A 82 -2.92 14.89 -10.09
C ALA A 82 -4.40 15.05 -10.47
N LYS A 83 -4.70 15.76 -11.57
CA LYS A 83 -6.07 15.91 -12.09
C LYS A 83 -6.62 14.62 -12.67
N GLU A 84 -5.76 13.79 -13.25
CA GLU A 84 -6.09 12.44 -13.72
C GLU A 84 -6.10 11.39 -12.59
N GLU A 85 -6.09 11.85 -11.34
CA GLU A 85 -6.16 11.03 -10.14
C GLU A 85 -4.99 10.07 -9.90
N SER A 86 -3.81 10.39 -10.44
CA SER A 86 -2.58 9.65 -10.14
C SER A 86 -2.18 9.84 -8.67
N PRO A 87 -2.05 8.78 -7.85
CA PRO A 87 -1.63 8.91 -6.46
C PRO A 87 -0.27 9.62 -6.31
N ILE A 88 0.68 9.30 -7.18
CA ILE A 88 2.02 9.92 -7.20
C ILE A 88 1.95 11.34 -7.73
N GLY A 89 1.14 11.59 -8.78
CA GLY A 89 0.91 12.93 -9.28
C GLY A 89 0.35 13.84 -8.19
N MET A 90 -0.63 13.36 -7.42
CA MET A 90 -1.19 14.08 -6.27
C MET A 90 -0.15 14.33 -5.18
N LEU A 91 0.65 13.33 -4.82
CA LEU A 91 1.74 13.47 -3.86
C LEU A 91 2.74 14.55 -4.31
N LEU A 92 3.31 14.41 -5.49
CA LEU A 92 4.34 15.33 -6.00
C LEU A 92 3.78 16.74 -6.20
N TYR A 93 2.56 16.88 -6.70
CA TYR A 93 1.91 18.17 -6.82
C TYR A 93 1.62 18.81 -5.45
N GLY A 94 1.19 18.02 -4.47
CA GLY A 94 1.02 18.47 -3.08
C GLY A 94 2.33 18.96 -2.46
N LEU A 95 3.43 18.26 -2.69
CA LEU A 95 4.78 18.67 -2.26
C LEU A 95 5.22 19.97 -2.96
N SER A 96 5.04 20.08 -4.28
CA SER A 96 5.32 21.31 -5.02
C SER A 96 4.57 22.51 -4.45
N LEU A 97 3.27 22.36 -4.14
CA LEU A 97 2.45 23.43 -3.56
C LEU A 97 2.85 23.78 -2.13
N ARG A 98 3.34 22.81 -1.36
CA ARG A 98 3.82 23.04 0.02
C ARG A 98 5.13 23.82 0.04
N HIS A 99 6.09 23.41 -0.80
CA HIS A 99 7.43 23.98 -0.84
C HIS A 99 7.58 25.16 -1.81
N GLY A 100 6.63 25.35 -2.73
CA GLY A 100 6.68 26.38 -3.76
C GLY A 100 7.58 26.01 -4.94
N TRP A 101 7.72 24.73 -5.26
CA TRP A 101 8.48 24.30 -6.44
C TRP A 101 7.74 24.74 -7.71
N GLY A 102 8.33 25.66 -8.48
CA GLY A 102 7.79 26.12 -9.76
C GLY A 102 6.37 26.68 -9.71
N CYS A 103 5.85 27.03 -8.53
CA CYS A 103 4.51 27.54 -8.34
C CYS A 103 4.39 28.34 -7.04
N ARG A 104 3.32 29.13 -6.90
CA ARG A 104 3.03 29.85 -5.67
C ARG A 104 2.60 28.86 -4.58
N VAL A 105 3.20 29.01 -3.39
CA VAL A 105 2.86 28.20 -2.20
C VAL A 105 1.36 28.27 -1.91
N ASN A 106 0.74 27.10 -1.74
CA ASN A 106 -0.66 26.97 -1.33
C ASN A 106 -0.80 25.78 -0.37
N SER A 107 -0.66 26.05 0.93
CA SER A 107 -0.64 25.01 1.96
C SER A 107 -1.98 24.28 2.09
N THR A 108 -3.12 24.97 1.90
CA THR A 108 -4.45 24.35 1.98
C THR A 108 -4.68 23.36 0.84
N LEU A 109 -4.35 23.75 -0.40
CA LEU A 109 -4.48 22.87 -1.55
C LEU A 109 -3.47 21.72 -1.49
N ALA A 110 -2.24 22.00 -1.02
CA ALA A 110 -1.23 20.97 -0.77
C ALA A 110 -1.77 19.89 0.18
N PHE A 111 -2.34 20.31 1.32
CA PHE A 111 -2.93 19.40 2.30
C PHE A 111 -4.01 18.51 1.68
N GLN A 112 -4.91 19.07 0.87
CA GLN A 112 -5.97 18.30 0.21
C GLN A 112 -5.42 17.22 -0.74
N TYR A 113 -4.41 17.54 -1.55
CA TYR A 113 -3.80 16.55 -2.45
C TYR A 113 -2.99 15.49 -1.70
N LEU A 114 -2.26 15.87 -0.64
CA LEU A 114 -1.56 14.93 0.22
C LEU A 114 -2.53 13.99 0.93
N GLN A 115 -3.66 14.51 1.41
CA GLN A 115 -4.72 13.70 2.01
C GLN A 115 -5.26 12.67 1.01
N LYS A 116 -5.63 13.10 -0.20
CA LYS A 116 -6.11 12.18 -1.25
C LYS A 116 -5.06 11.11 -1.57
N ALA A 117 -3.80 11.48 -1.75
CA ALA A 117 -2.72 10.54 -2.02
C ALA A 117 -2.54 9.52 -0.88
N ALA A 118 -2.63 9.96 0.39
CA ALA A 118 -2.56 9.09 1.55
C ALA A 118 -3.76 8.12 1.63
N GLU A 119 -4.96 8.57 1.29
CA GLU A 119 -6.16 7.72 1.22
C GLU A 119 -6.02 6.61 0.17
N TYR A 120 -5.48 6.93 -1.01
CA TYR A 120 -5.13 5.92 -2.03
C TYR A 120 -4.13 4.88 -1.52
N ALA A 121 -3.15 5.30 -0.72
CA ALA A 121 -2.16 4.42 -0.14
C ALA A 121 -2.82 3.40 0.82
N VAL A 122 -3.71 3.88 1.70
CA VAL A 122 -4.42 3.06 2.68
C VAL A 122 -5.42 2.11 2.02
N ASP A 123 -6.17 2.58 1.02
CA ASP A 123 -7.11 1.75 0.26
C ASP A 123 -6.40 0.63 -0.51
N GLY A 124 -5.26 0.93 -1.14
CA GLY A 124 -4.42 -0.07 -1.82
C GLY A 124 -3.81 -1.12 -0.88
N LEU A 125 -3.61 -0.78 0.39
CA LEU A 125 -3.17 -1.73 1.42
C LEU A 125 -4.29 -2.67 1.85
N GLN A 126 -5.52 -2.17 1.97
CA GLN A 126 -6.68 -2.98 2.35
C GLN A 126 -7.11 -3.95 1.25
N LYS A 127 -7.12 -3.49 -0.01
CA LYS A 127 -7.47 -4.31 -1.19
C LYS A 127 -6.40 -5.33 -1.56
N GLY A 128 -5.12 -5.06 -1.25
CA GLY A 128 -4.01 -6.00 -1.45
C GLY A 128 -4.05 -7.27 -0.57
N SER A 129 -4.97 -7.34 0.39
CA SER A 129 -5.18 -8.52 1.25
C SER A 129 -6.41 -9.36 0.84
N SER A 130 -7.08 -9.03 -0.26
CA SER A 130 -8.28 -9.75 -0.73
C SER A 130 -8.31 -9.87 -2.26
N SER A 131 -7.83 -11.02 -2.74
CA SER A 131 -8.28 -11.70 -3.97
C SER A 131 -8.43 -10.87 -5.27
N CYS A 132 -7.42 -10.85 -6.13
CA CYS A 132 -7.52 -11.17 -7.58
C CYS A 132 -6.18 -11.00 -8.33
N TYR A 133 -6.04 -11.75 -9.44
CA TYR A 133 -4.92 -11.89 -10.40
C TYR A 133 -4.06 -13.17 -10.29
N ASN A 134 -4.59 -14.22 -10.92
CA ASN A 134 -3.88 -15.43 -11.33
C ASN A 134 -3.26 -15.20 -12.74
N ASN A 135 -2.03 -14.69 -12.82
CA ASN A 135 -1.14 -14.90 -13.96
C ASN A 135 0.33 -14.68 -13.51
N GLU A 136 1.12 -15.75 -13.52
CA GLU A 136 2.42 -15.85 -12.83
C GLU A 136 3.55 -15.05 -13.50
N ASN A 137 3.41 -14.61 -14.76
CA ASN A 137 4.49 -13.91 -15.48
C ASN A 137 4.40 -12.37 -15.44
N THR A 138 3.23 -11.78 -15.28
CA THR A 138 3.03 -10.31 -15.13
C THR A 138 3.10 -9.85 -13.67
N LYS A 139 2.95 -10.80 -12.74
CA LYS A 139 2.97 -10.64 -11.28
C LYS A 139 4.24 -9.94 -10.81
N ASN A 140 5.40 -10.34 -11.33
CA ASN A 140 6.68 -9.84 -10.82
C ASN A 140 6.95 -8.35 -11.14
N LYS A 141 6.55 -7.85 -12.32
CA LYS A 141 6.77 -6.44 -12.69
C LYS A 141 5.75 -5.51 -12.04
N MET A 142 4.50 -5.95 -11.94
CA MET A 142 3.42 -5.14 -11.36
C MET A 142 3.44 -5.15 -9.83
N ASP A 143 3.80 -6.27 -9.19
CA ASP A 143 3.98 -6.34 -7.73
C ASP A 143 5.21 -5.55 -7.30
N THR A 144 6.30 -5.57 -8.08
CA THR A 144 7.47 -4.71 -7.83
C THR A 144 7.10 -3.23 -7.98
N LEU A 145 6.37 -2.85 -9.03
CA LEU A 145 5.91 -1.48 -9.22
C LEU A 145 4.91 -1.06 -8.13
N LEU A 146 3.96 -1.91 -7.73
CA LEU A 146 3.04 -1.62 -6.62
C LEU A 146 3.78 -1.52 -5.29
N ALA A 147 4.82 -2.33 -5.05
CA ALA A 147 5.64 -2.26 -3.85
C ALA A 147 6.46 -0.95 -3.82
N THR A 148 7.08 -0.56 -4.94
CA THR A 148 7.76 0.73 -5.08
C THR A 148 6.79 1.90 -4.85
N ARG A 149 5.61 1.83 -5.46
CA ARG A 149 4.58 2.88 -5.34
C ARG A 149 3.94 2.93 -3.97
N LYS A 150 3.83 1.80 -3.27
CA LYS A 150 3.45 1.78 -1.85
C LYS A 150 4.47 2.54 -1.02
N GLY A 151 5.77 2.29 -1.19
CA GLY A 151 6.84 3.03 -0.51
C GLY A 151 6.79 4.53 -0.77
N GLU A 152 6.60 4.93 -2.03
CA GLU A 152 6.47 6.35 -2.42
C GLU A 152 5.25 7.01 -1.75
N LEU A 153 4.12 6.31 -1.64
CA LEU A 153 2.90 6.86 -1.04
C LEU A 153 2.93 6.89 0.50
N VAL A 154 3.83 6.15 1.16
CA VAL A 154 4.04 6.30 2.61
C VAL A 154 4.52 7.72 2.93
N ILE A 155 5.26 8.36 2.03
CA ILE A 155 5.67 9.77 2.15
C ILE A 155 4.43 10.67 2.28
N ALA A 156 3.34 10.41 1.54
CA ALA A 156 2.10 11.18 1.66
C ALA A 156 1.50 11.10 3.07
N ILE A 157 1.49 9.90 3.66
CA ILE A 157 0.98 9.65 5.01
C ILE A 157 1.84 10.38 6.06
N TYR A 158 3.16 10.27 5.93
CA TYR A 158 4.11 10.96 6.80
C TYR A 158 3.93 12.48 6.72
N GLU A 159 3.87 13.04 5.51
CA GLU A 159 3.75 14.47 5.29
C GLU A 159 2.40 15.03 5.76
N LEU A 160 1.35 14.23 5.70
CA LEU A 160 0.07 14.56 6.32
C LEU A 160 0.18 14.67 7.84
N GLY A 161 0.93 13.75 8.47
CA GLY A 161 1.26 13.82 9.89
C GLY A 161 2.03 15.10 10.25
N VAL A 162 3.04 15.47 9.47
CA VAL A 162 3.79 16.73 9.65
C VAL A 162 2.87 17.94 9.50
N ALA A 163 2.03 17.96 8.46
CA ALA A 163 1.10 19.07 8.24
C ALA A 163 0.11 19.25 9.41
N LEU A 164 -0.42 18.16 9.98
CA LEU A 164 -1.29 18.20 11.17
C LEU A 164 -0.54 18.59 12.44
N GLN A 165 0.73 18.19 12.57
CA GLN A 165 1.56 18.58 13.72
C GLN A 165 1.87 20.08 13.72
N GLN A 166 2.12 20.65 12.54
CA GLN A 166 2.51 22.06 12.37
C GLN A 166 1.32 23.00 12.07
N GLY A 167 0.17 22.47 11.66
CA GLY A 167 -1.00 23.24 11.24
C GLY A 167 -0.86 23.82 9.82
N TRP A 168 -0.22 23.09 8.90
CA TRP A 168 -0.05 23.55 7.52
C TRP A 168 -1.27 23.22 6.67
N GLY A 169 -1.96 24.25 6.20
CA GLY A 169 -3.15 24.09 5.36
C GLY A 169 -4.38 23.54 6.09
N THR A 170 -4.25 23.27 7.40
CA THR A 170 -5.28 22.69 8.27
C THR A 170 -5.07 23.16 9.72
N THR A 171 -6.01 22.86 10.61
CA THR A 171 -5.86 23.09 12.04
C THR A 171 -4.91 22.07 12.66
N ARG A 172 -4.06 22.53 13.58
CA ARG A 172 -3.12 21.66 14.30
C ARG A 172 -3.87 20.59 15.10
N SER A 173 -3.49 19.33 14.91
CA SER A 173 -4.02 18.18 15.65
C SER A 173 -2.89 17.20 15.99
N PRO A 174 -2.25 17.35 17.17
CA PRO A 174 -1.17 16.47 17.63
C PRO A 174 -1.56 14.98 17.66
N GLU A 175 -2.77 14.67 18.10
CA GLU A 175 -3.28 13.30 18.25
C GLU A 175 -3.47 12.63 16.88
N THR A 176 -4.05 13.37 15.92
CA THR A 176 -4.21 12.88 14.55
C THR A 176 -2.86 12.77 13.85
N ALA A 177 -1.93 13.70 14.08
CA ALA A 177 -0.57 13.60 13.56
C ALA A 177 0.13 12.33 14.05
N PHE A 178 0.06 12.05 15.36
CA PHE A 178 0.61 10.83 15.94
C PHE A 178 0.01 9.56 15.30
N TYR A 179 -1.30 9.55 15.03
CA TYR A 179 -1.94 8.43 14.31
C TYR A 179 -1.32 8.20 12.92
N TYR A 180 -1.19 9.25 12.10
CA TYR A 180 -0.61 9.11 10.75
C TYR A 180 0.88 8.72 10.79
N PHE A 181 1.66 9.27 11.73
CA PHE A 181 3.05 8.82 11.94
C PHE A 181 3.11 7.34 12.31
N LYS A 182 2.21 6.85 13.16
CA LYS A 182 2.14 5.42 13.49
C LYS A 182 1.82 4.56 12.27
N VAL A 183 0.89 4.99 11.42
CA VAL A 183 0.56 4.27 10.18
C VAL A 183 1.78 4.21 9.25
N ALA A 184 2.44 5.35 9.00
CA ALA A 184 3.64 5.38 8.16
C ALA A 184 4.80 4.54 8.76
N ALA A 185 5.00 4.60 10.07
CA ALA A 185 6.01 3.81 10.77
C ALA A 185 5.75 2.29 10.69
N GLN A 186 4.48 1.88 10.72
CA GLN A 186 4.07 0.48 10.52
C GLN A 186 4.31 -0.01 9.09
N LEU A 187 4.26 0.90 8.12
CA LEU A 187 4.59 0.64 6.71
C LEU A 187 6.10 0.67 6.45
N GLY A 188 6.92 0.85 7.49
CA GLY A 188 8.37 0.74 7.44
C GLY A 188 9.11 2.07 7.31
N ASP A 189 8.41 3.20 7.23
CA ASP A 189 9.06 4.50 7.07
C ASP A 189 9.87 4.87 8.32
N ALA A 190 11.17 5.03 8.13
CA ALA A 190 12.13 5.21 9.22
C ALA A 190 12.09 6.63 9.81
N ASP A 191 11.71 7.63 9.01
CA ASP A 191 11.54 9.00 9.48
C ASP A 191 10.27 9.11 10.34
N ALA A 192 9.17 8.48 9.93
CA ALA A 192 7.96 8.31 10.73
C ALA A 192 8.22 7.55 12.04
N GLN A 193 9.08 6.52 12.04
CA GLN A 193 9.48 5.83 13.28
C GLN A 193 10.17 6.78 14.27
N ASN A 194 11.02 7.68 13.80
CA ASN A 194 11.62 8.72 14.65
C ASN A 194 10.56 9.69 15.18
N GLU A 195 9.59 10.11 14.38
CA GLU A 195 8.50 11.00 14.82
C GLU A 195 7.59 10.33 15.85
N VAL A 196 7.24 9.05 15.67
CA VAL A 196 6.49 8.27 16.67
C VAL A 196 7.27 8.18 17.97
N ALA A 197 8.59 7.95 17.89
CA ALA A 197 9.44 7.90 19.06
C ALA A 197 9.52 9.25 19.79
N ASP A 198 9.61 10.37 19.06
CA ASP A 198 9.60 11.72 19.68
C ASP A 198 8.23 12.03 20.31
N CYS A 199 7.13 11.62 19.67
CA CYS A 199 5.79 11.72 20.24
C CYS A 199 5.69 11.00 21.59
N TYR A 200 6.19 9.76 21.69
CA TYR A 200 6.23 9.04 22.96
C TYR A 200 7.25 9.62 23.97
N TYR A 201 8.38 10.15 23.50
CA TYR A 201 9.41 10.74 24.37
C TYR A 201 8.92 12.01 25.05
N ARG A 202 8.22 12.87 24.31
CA ARG A 202 7.70 14.17 24.78
C ARG A 202 6.26 14.09 25.30
N GLY A 203 5.51 13.06 24.93
CA GLY A 203 4.06 12.99 25.18
C GLY A 203 3.27 13.91 24.26
N TYR A 204 3.64 13.99 22.98
CA TYR A 204 2.97 14.82 21.99
C TYR A 204 1.92 14.00 21.22
N GLY A 205 0.63 14.39 21.31
CA GLY A 205 -0.48 13.63 20.70
C GLY A 205 -0.73 12.25 21.32
N THR A 206 0.05 11.87 22.33
CA THR A 206 -0.03 10.60 23.06
C THR A 206 0.53 10.76 24.47
N LYS A 207 0.34 9.75 25.33
CA LYS A 207 0.97 9.74 26.66
C LYS A 207 2.47 9.46 26.53
N LYS A 208 3.26 10.11 27.39
CA LYS A 208 4.70 9.89 27.45
C LYS A 208 5.01 8.44 27.82
N ASP A 209 5.81 7.76 27.01
CA ASP A 209 6.25 6.38 27.19
C ASP A 209 7.68 6.19 26.67
N LEU A 210 8.66 6.23 27.58
CA LEU A 210 10.08 6.12 27.20
C LEU A 210 10.46 4.74 26.67
N TYR A 211 9.70 3.69 27.02
CA TYR A 211 9.95 2.35 26.56
C TYR A 211 9.53 2.21 25.08
N GLN A 212 8.34 2.70 24.75
CA GLN A 212 7.89 2.76 23.35
C GLN A 212 8.78 3.68 22.51
N ALA A 213 9.17 4.84 23.04
CA ALA A 213 10.11 5.74 22.37
C ALA A 213 11.44 5.05 22.03
N ALA A 214 12.07 4.37 23.00
CA ALA A 214 13.31 3.63 22.77
C ALA A 214 13.14 2.50 21.74
N THR A 215 11.98 1.85 21.72
CA THR A 215 11.67 0.79 20.75
C THR A 215 11.63 1.34 19.32
N TYR A 216 10.87 2.43 19.08
CA TYR A 216 10.77 3.03 17.76
C TYR A 216 12.08 3.71 17.30
N TYR A 217 12.83 4.38 18.20
CA TYR A 217 14.15 4.92 17.85
C TYR A 217 15.15 3.83 17.44
N ARG A 218 15.11 2.66 18.08
CA ARG A 218 15.95 1.52 17.67
C ARG A 218 15.54 0.96 16.32
N LEU A 219 14.24 0.93 16.03
CA LEU A 219 13.73 0.52 14.72
C LEU A 219 14.24 1.46 13.61
N ALA A 220 14.13 2.78 13.80
CA ALA A 220 14.68 3.75 12.85
C ALA A 220 16.21 3.64 12.72
N ALA A 221 16.92 3.45 13.83
CA ALA A 221 18.37 3.25 13.85
C ALA A 221 18.80 1.99 13.09
N SER A 222 18.04 0.89 13.18
CA SER A 222 18.33 -0.34 12.44
C SER A 222 18.22 -0.17 10.92
N GLN A 223 17.47 0.85 10.47
CA GLN A 223 17.35 1.25 9.06
C GLN A 223 18.35 2.35 8.66
N GLY A 224 19.31 2.70 9.52
CA GLY A 224 20.30 3.75 9.24
C GLY A 224 19.79 5.19 9.46
N ARG A 225 18.56 5.38 9.94
CA ARG A 225 17.99 6.69 10.31
C ARG A 225 18.10 6.96 11.81
N GLY A 226 19.16 6.48 12.46
CA GLY A 226 19.36 6.69 13.90
C GLY A 226 19.72 8.14 14.22
N LEU A 227 19.11 8.70 15.28
CA LEU A 227 19.49 10.02 15.78
C LEU A 227 20.84 9.96 16.51
N ILE A 228 21.75 10.86 16.14
CA ILE A 228 23.06 11.00 16.78
C ILE A 228 22.86 11.41 18.26
N GLY A 229 23.60 10.78 19.17
CA GLY A 229 23.54 11.08 20.60
C GLY A 229 22.38 10.42 21.37
N ASN A 230 21.53 9.62 20.70
CA ASN A 230 20.44 8.87 21.35
C ASN A 230 20.89 7.56 22.03
N SER A 231 22.06 7.55 22.71
CA SER A 231 22.60 6.33 23.35
C SER A 231 21.71 5.80 24.49
N TRP A 232 20.81 6.62 25.03
CA TRP A 232 19.93 6.22 26.13
C TRP A 232 18.94 5.12 25.74
N ILE A 233 18.62 4.96 24.45
CA ILE A 233 17.66 3.96 23.93
C ILE A 233 18.14 2.52 24.11
N TYR A 234 19.44 2.32 24.38
CA TYR A 234 20.07 1.00 24.60
C TYR A 234 20.31 0.69 26.09
N LYS A 235 19.80 1.52 27.02
CA LYS A 235 19.91 1.23 28.46
C LYS A 235 18.98 0.06 28.80
N SER A 236 19.45 -0.89 29.61
CA SER A 236 18.73 -2.13 29.95
C SER A 236 17.32 -1.94 30.51
N LYS A 237 17.04 -0.82 31.17
CA LYS A 237 15.70 -0.48 31.65
C LYS A 237 14.67 -0.20 30.55
N TYR A 238 15.11 -0.06 29.30
CA TYR A 238 14.28 0.13 28.11
C TYR A 238 14.36 -1.08 27.16
N ASP A 239 14.97 -2.19 27.59
CA ASP A 239 14.98 -3.44 26.84
C ASP A 239 13.71 -4.26 27.13
N ASN A 240 13.24 -5.00 26.12
CA ASN A 240 12.01 -5.79 26.20
C ASN A 240 12.21 -7.07 27.01
N ASN A 241 12.27 -6.97 28.34
CA ASN A 241 12.43 -8.10 29.25
C ASN A 241 11.15 -8.96 29.45
N ASN A 242 10.09 -8.74 28.66
CA ASN A 242 8.82 -9.45 28.84
C ASN A 242 8.61 -10.64 27.88
N ASN A 243 9.57 -11.00 27.02
CA ASN A 243 9.47 -12.16 26.13
C ASN A 243 10.41 -13.34 26.50
N THR A 244 11.24 -13.21 27.53
CA THR A 244 12.22 -14.25 27.93
C THR A 244 11.72 -15.23 29.00
N ASN A 245 10.54 -15.03 29.59
CA ASN A 245 10.04 -15.88 30.67
C ASN A 245 9.13 -17.05 30.23
N ASN A 246 8.91 -17.28 28.93
CA ASN A 246 8.04 -18.39 28.46
C ASN A 246 8.76 -19.57 27.78
N ASN A 247 10.09 -19.59 27.67
CA ASN A 247 10.82 -20.68 27.00
C ASN A 247 11.81 -21.47 27.88
N ASN A 248 11.85 -21.26 29.20
CA ASN A 248 12.77 -21.96 30.10
C ASN A 248 12.10 -23.01 31.03
N ASN A 249 11.10 -23.74 30.53
CA ASN A 249 10.54 -24.92 31.20
C ASN A 249 10.86 -26.22 30.46
N ASN A 250 12.11 -26.41 30.03
CA ASN A 250 12.62 -27.75 29.74
C ASN A 250 14.13 -27.85 30.04
N ALA A 251 14.46 -27.69 31.33
CA ALA A 251 15.69 -28.21 31.90
C ALA A 251 15.34 -29.46 32.70
N ASN A 252 15.60 -30.62 32.10
CA ASN A 252 15.72 -31.96 32.70
C ASN A 252 16.27 -32.83 31.56
N THR A 253 17.39 -33.51 31.60
CA THR A 253 18.29 -33.99 32.66
C THR A 253 19.52 -34.51 31.90
N ASN A 254 20.74 -34.26 32.39
CA ASN A 254 21.77 -35.30 32.53
C ASN A 254 23.08 -34.69 33.05
N ILE A 255 23.21 -34.79 34.36
CA ILE A 255 24.48 -34.85 35.07
C ILE A 255 25.18 -36.13 34.59
N ASN A 256 26.40 -36.01 34.05
CA ASN A 256 27.38 -37.06 34.30
C ASN A 256 28.78 -36.48 34.44
N ILE A 257 29.21 -36.56 35.69
CA ILE A 257 30.54 -36.29 36.22
C ILE A 257 31.47 -37.38 35.68
N ASN A 258 32.66 -37.02 35.18
CA ASN A 258 33.86 -37.79 35.52
C ASN A 258 35.15 -36.99 35.26
N ASN A 259 35.80 -36.67 36.38
CA ASN A 259 37.16 -36.19 36.51
C ASN A 259 38.17 -37.34 36.26
N ASN A 260 39.26 -37.06 35.54
CA ASN A 260 40.60 -37.56 35.87
C ASN A 260 41.64 -36.80 35.03
N LYS A 261 42.33 -35.83 35.63
CA LYS A 261 43.67 -35.94 36.24
C LYS A 261 44.83 -36.08 35.24
N ASN A 262 45.61 -35.01 35.19
CA ASN A 262 47.07 -34.95 35.24
C ASN A 262 47.87 -35.89 34.31
N ASN A 263 48.62 -35.30 33.38
CA ASN A 263 50.08 -35.41 33.46
C ASN A 263 50.80 -34.28 32.71
N LYS A 264 51.74 -33.64 33.43
CA LYS A 264 52.83 -32.82 32.89
C LYS A 264 53.93 -33.74 32.32
N ASN A 265 54.81 -33.12 31.53
CA ASN A 265 56.18 -33.49 31.16
C ASN A 265 56.33 -33.97 29.71
N SER A 266 56.78 -33.09 28.81
CA SER A 266 58.21 -32.87 28.47
C SER A 266 58.33 -31.83 27.37
#